data_AF-A0A383BTN4-F1
#
_entry.id   AF-A0A383BTN4-F1
#
_cell.length_a   1.000
_cell.length_b   1.000
_cell.length_c   1.000
_cell.angle_alpha   90.00
_cell.angle_beta   90.00
_cell.angle_gamma   90.00
#
_symmetry.space_group_name_H-M   'P 1'
#
loop_
_entity.id
_entity.type
_entity.pdbx_description
1 polymer ?
#
loop_
_entity_poly.entity_id
_entity_poly.type
_entity_poly.pdbx_seq_one_letter_code
_entity_poly.pdbx_strand_id
1 'polypeptide(L)'
;MALRCGIVGLPNVGKSTIFNALTTSSVPAENYPFCTIEPYMGIVSLPDPRLKELKKIFNSEKTTPANVEFTDIAGLVRGANKGEGLGNQ
;
A
#
# COMPACT_ATOMS: atom_id res chain seq x y z
N MET A 1 13.50 -8.49 -8.42
CA MET A 1 12.60 -7.31 -8.49
C MET A 1 11.63 -7.40 -7.33
N ALA A 2 11.49 -6.35 -6.51
CA ALA A 2 10.45 -6.32 -5.47
C ALA A 2 9.08 -6.19 -6.16
N LEU A 3 8.09 -6.97 -5.71
CA LEU A 3 6.73 -6.86 -6.23
C LEU A 3 6.11 -5.56 -5.70
N ARG A 4 5.73 -4.67 -6.61
CA ARG A 4 5.06 -3.39 -6.34
C ARG A 4 3.61 -3.46 -6.76
N CYS A 5 2.70 -3.06 -5.88
CA CYS A 5 1.26 -3.07 -6.12
C CYS A 5 0.67 -1.69 -5.83
N GLY A 6 0.00 -1.09 -6.82
CA GLY A 6 -0.73 0.16 -6.64
C GLY A 6 -2.18 -0.10 -6.25
N ILE A 7 -2.66 0.56 -5.19
CA ILE A 7 -4.08 0.54 -4.84
C ILE A 7 -4.77 1.66 -5.61
N VAL A 8 -5.68 1.30 -6.51
CA VAL A 8 -6.45 2.22 -7.35
C VAL A 8 -7.94 2.11 -7.04
N GLY A 9 -8.65 3.24 -7.13
CA GLY A 9 -10.08 3.29 -6.86
C GLY A 9 -10.64 4.68 -7.07
N LEU A 10 -11.98 4.77 -7.10
CA LEU A 10 -12.68 6.05 -7.11
C LEU A 10 -12.48 6.81 -5.79
N PRO A 11 -12.75 8.13 -5.74
CA PRO A 11 -12.77 8.87 -4.50
C PRO A 11 -13.70 8.23 -3.45
N ASN A 12 -13.30 8.26 -2.18
CA ASN A 12 -14.11 7.85 -1.01
C ASN A 12 -14.55 6.36 -0.96
N VAL A 13 -13.89 5.45 -1.69
CA VAL A 13 -14.19 4.00 -1.65
C VAL A 13 -13.48 3.21 -0.53
N GLY A 14 -12.85 3.90 0.42
CA GLY A 14 -12.08 3.25 1.51
C GLY A 14 -10.66 2.82 1.14
N LYS A 15 -10.10 3.40 0.07
CA LYS A 15 -8.77 3.07 -0.46
C LYS A 15 -7.65 3.28 0.59
N SER A 16 -7.67 4.43 1.26
CA SER A 16 -6.70 4.76 2.32
C SER A 16 -6.94 3.94 3.59
N THR A 17 -8.17 3.48 3.84
CA THR A 17 -8.49 2.54 4.92
C THR A 17 -7.82 1.19 4.71
N ILE A 18 -7.92 0.64 3.49
CA ILE A 18 -7.25 -0.62 3.13
C ILE A 18 -5.73 -0.46 3.17
N PHE A 19 -5.21 0.66 2.63
CA PHE A 19 -3.77 0.94 2.67
C PHE A 19 -3.25 0.89 4.11
N ASN A 20 -3.87 1.65 5.02
CA ASN A 20 -3.49 1.69 6.44
C ASN A 20 -3.60 0.33 7.12
N ALA A 21 -4.64 -0.45 6.80
CA ALA A 21 -4.80 -1.80 7.34
C ALA A 21 -3.68 -2.74 6.91
N LEU A 22 -3.20 -2.63 5.66
CA LEU A 22 -2.13 -3.46 5.13
C LEU A 22 -0.75 -3.05 5.65
N THR A 23 -0.49 -1.75 5.74
CA THR A 23 0.85 -1.22 6.04
C THR A 23 1.10 -1.03 7.53
N THR A 24 0.08 -1.18 8.38
CA THR A 24 0.10 -0.79 9.80
C THR A 24 0.65 0.64 10.02
N SER A 25 0.65 1.45 8.95
CA SER A 25 1.17 2.81 8.96
C SER A 25 0.03 3.76 9.32
N SER A 26 0.30 4.70 10.22
CA SER A 26 -0.63 5.78 10.55
C SER A 26 -0.61 6.86 9.46
N VAL A 27 -1.02 6.56 8.23
CA VAL A 27 -1.32 7.65 7.28
C VAL A 27 -2.61 8.30 7.76
N PRO A 28 -2.64 9.63 7.97
CA PRO A 28 -3.86 10.32 8.39
C PRO A 28 -5.00 10.03 7.42
N ALA A 29 -6.05 9.36 7.89
CA ALA A 29 -7.28 9.10 7.14
C ALA A 29 -8.21 10.32 7.21
N GLU A 30 -7.66 11.52 7.00
CA GLU A 30 -8.44 12.75 7.01
C GLU A 30 -9.10 12.95 5.65
N ASN A 31 -10.37 13.37 5.66
CA ASN A 31 -11.18 13.65 4.47
C ASN A 31 -10.73 14.97 3.80
N TYR A 32 -9.48 15.04 3.35
CA TYR A 32 -9.05 16.12 2.48
C TYR A 32 -9.16 15.64 1.03
N PRO A 33 -10.11 16.17 0.24
CA PRO A 33 -10.02 16.01 -1.20
C PRO A 33 -8.72 16.70 -1.61
N PHE A 34 -7.84 15.97 -2.31
CA PHE A 34 -6.59 16.46 -2.92
C PHE A 34 -5.28 16.49 -2.10
N CYS A 35 -5.04 15.58 -1.16
CA CYS A 35 -3.69 15.43 -0.58
C CYS A 35 -3.04 14.07 -0.88
N THR A 36 -2.28 14.00 -1.99
CA THR A 36 -1.08 13.15 -2.14
C THR A 36 -0.26 13.67 -3.32
N ILE A 37 0.69 14.56 -3.06
CA ILE A 37 1.71 14.98 -4.06
C ILE A 37 2.87 13.96 -4.09
N GLU A 38 3.11 13.27 -2.97
CA GLU A 38 4.02 12.11 -2.90
C GLU A 38 3.21 10.82 -2.71
N PRO A 39 3.49 9.75 -3.48
CA PRO A 39 2.81 8.48 -3.31
C PRO A 39 3.18 7.88 -1.95
N TYR A 40 2.19 7.63 -1.09
CA TYR A 40 2.43 6.89 0.15
C TYR A 40 2.85 5.46 -0.20
N MET A 41 4.08 5.09 0.16
CA MET A 41 4.62 3.74 -0.01
C MET A 41 4.67 3.03 1.34
N GLY A 42 4.17 1.79 1.38
CA GLY A 42 4.25 0.94 2.56
C GLY A 42 4.75 -0.45 2.22
N ILE A 43 5.62 -0.99 3.08
CA ILE A 43 6.20 -2.32 2.91
C ILE A 43 5.49 -3.27 3.88
N VAL A 44 4.97 -4.38 3.34
CA VAL A 44 4.23 -5.38 4.10
C VAL A 44 4.93 -6.73 3.99
N SER A 45 5.23 -7.35 5.12
CA SER A 45 5.76 -8.72 5.16
C SER A 45 4.64 -9.72 4.90
N LEU A 46 4.89 -10.66 4.00
CA LEU A 46 3.92 -11.69 3.63
C LEU A 46 3.77 -12.71 4.76
N PRO A 47 2.54 -13.00 5.21
CA PRO A 47 2.29 -14.09 6.12
C PRO A 47 2.50 -15.42 5.38
N ASP A 48 3.57 -16.15 5.73
CA ASP A 48 3.86 -17.46 5.16
C ASP A 48 4.05 -18.52 6.26
N PRO A 49 3.07 -19.42 6.48
CA PRO A 49 3.19 -20.46 7.50
C PRO A 49 4.31 -21.46 7.20
N ARG A 50 4.71 -21.64 5.93
CA ARG A 50 5.78 -22.56 5.53
C ARG A 50 7.12 -22.13 6.13
N LEU A 51 7.33 -20.82 6.23
CA LEU A 51 8.53 -20.23 6.82
C LEU A 51 8.69 -20.63 8.30
N LYS A 52 7.58 -20.77 9.03
CA LYS A 52 7.55 -21.24 10.41
C LYS A 52 7.90 -22.72 10.53
N GLU A 53 7.39 -23.55 9.61
CA GLU A 53 7.72 -24.98 9.59
C GLU A 53 9.19 -25.21 9.23
N LEU A 54 9.73 -24.49 8.26
CA LEU A 54 11.16 -24.54 7.91
C LEU A 54 12.04 -24.12 9.09
N LYS A 55 11.66 -23.05 9.82
CA LYS A 55 12.39 -22.64 11.03
C LYS A 55 12.48 -23.76 12.06
N LYS A 56 11.41 -24.54 12.27
CA LYS A 56 11.41 -25.67 13.20
C LYS A 56 12.32 -26.82 12.74
N ILE A 57 12.34 -27.13 11.45
CA ILE A 57 13.15 -28.22 10.89
C ILE A 57 14.64 -27.89 10.97
N PHE A 58 15.02 -26.66 10.61
CA PHE A 58 16.42 -26.25 10.52
C PHE A 58 16.94 -25.51 11.76
N ASN A 59 16.08 -25.29 12.76
CA ASN A 59 16.35 -24.57 14.00
C ASN A 59 17.06 -23.21 13.78
N SER A 60 16.66 -22.47 12.73
CA SER A 60 17.32 -21.23 12.33
C SER A 60 17.11 -20.13 13.37
N GLU A 61 18.17 -19.40 13.73
CA GLU A 61 18.10 -18.28 14.68
C GLU A 61 17.24 -17.13 14.14
N LYS A 62 17.37 -16.85 12.84
CA LYS A 62 16.67 -15.77 12.14
C LYS A 62 15.77 -16.31 11.04
N THR A 63 14.68 -15.58 10.79
CA THR A 63 13.74 -15.87 9.73
C THR A 63 13.39 -14.56 9.02
N THR A 64 13.52 -14.54 7.69
CA THR A 64 13.30 -13.33 6.88
C THR A 64 12.11 -13.57 5.94
N PRO A 65 10.96 -12.91 6.15
CA PRO A 65 9.81 -13.05 5.26
C PRO A 65 10.06 -12.34 3.91
N ALA A 66 9.30 -12.75 2.90
CA ALA A 66 9.18 -11.98 1.66
C ALA A 66 8.33 -10.73 1.90
N ASN A 67 8.59 -9.65 1.16
CA ASN A 67 7.88 -8.38 1.30
C ASN A 67 7.16 -7.99 0.00
N VAL A 68 6.06 -7.27 0.13
CA VAL A 68 5.36 -6.58 -0.97
C VAL A 68 5.32 -5.10 -0.66
N GLU A 69 5.54 -4.29 -1.69
CA GLU A 69 5.48 -2.82 -1.61
C GLU A 69 4.11 -2.37 -2.15
N PHE A 70 3.34 -1.70 -1.30
CA PHE A 70 2.06 -1.09 -1.67
C PHE A 70 2.24 0.41 -1.88
N THR A 71 1.58 0.94 -2.89
CA THR A 71 1.53 2.37 -3.18
C THR A 71 0.08 2.84 -3.22
N ASP A 72 -0.29 3.83 -2.41
CA ASP A 72 -1.60 4.49 -2.55
C ASP A 72 -1.53 5.48 -3.71
N ILE A 73 -2.25 5.17 -4.79
CA ILE A 73 -2.30 6.04 -5.98
C ILE A 73 -3.49 6.96 -5.83
N ALA A 74 -3.30 8.26 -6.07
CA ALA A 74 -4.39 9.24 -6.05
C ALA A 74 -5.59 8.75 -6.89
N GLY A 75 -6.81 9.03 -6.40
CA GLY A 75 -8.04 8.51 -7.01
C GLY A 75 -8.14 8.87 -8.50
N LEU A 76 -8.49 7.89 -9.33
CA LEU A 76 -8.65 8.10 -10.77
C LEU A 76 -9.96 8.86 -11.01
N VAL A 77 -9.86 10.16 -11.28
CA VAL A 77 -10.99 10.99 -11.69
C VAL A 77 -11.14 10.90 -13.21
N ARG A 78 -12.37 10.97 -13.73
CA ARG A 78 -12.60 11.11 -15.18
C ARG A 78 -11.86 12.35 -15.66
N GLY A 79 -11.04 12.21 -16.70
CA GLY A 79 -10.23 13.32 -17.22
C GLY A 79 -8.81 13.43 -16.66
N ALA A 80 -8.36 12.49 -15.82
CA ALA A 80 -6.99 12.48 -15.29
C ALA A 80 -5.90 12.47 -16.39
N ASN A 81 -6.19 11.89 -17.56
CA ASN A 81 -5.29 11.91 -18.72
C ASN A 81 -5.22 13.27 -19.44
N LYS A 82 -6.14 14.19 -19.13
CA LYS A 82 -6.21 15.57 -19.62
C LYS A 82 -5.84 16.59 -18.54
N GLY A 83 -5.46 16.13 -17.33
CA GLY A 83 -5.18 16.98 -16.18
C GLY A 83 -6.42 17.35 -15.34
N GLU A 84 -7.63 16.96 -15.74
CA GLU A 84 -8.84 17.20 -14.95
C GLU A 84 -8.90 16.19 -13.79
N GLY A 85 -8.77 16.69 -12.56
CA GLY A 85 -8.74 15.87 -11.33
C GLY A 85 -7.40 15.87 -10.60
N LEU A 86 -6.33 16.40 -11.22
CA LEU A 86 -5.35 17.15 -10.45
C LEU A 86 -6.09 18.40 -9.98
N GLY A 87 -6.13 18.65 -8.67
CA GLY A 87 -6.70 19.90 -8.15
C GLY A 87 -6.19 21.06 -8.99
N ASN A 88 -7.10 21.94 -9.43
CA ASN A 88 -6.76 23.17 -10.14
C ASN A 88 -5.93 24.05 -9.18
N GLN A 89 -4.63 23.79 -9.07
CA GLN A 89 -3.84 24.23 -7.91
C GLN A 89 -4.39 23.75 -6.55
#